data_AF-A0A0N4U4F2-F1
#
_entry.id   AF-A0A0N4U4F2-F1
#
_cell.length_a   1.000
_cell.length_b   1.000
_cell.length_c   1.000
_cell.angle_alpha   90.00
_cell.angle_beta   90.00
_cell.angle_gamma   90.00
#
_symmetry.space_group_name_H-M   'P 1'
#
loop_
_entity.id
_entity.type
_entity.pdbx_description
1 polymer ?
#
loop_
_entity_poly.entity_id
_entity_poly.type
_entity_poly.pdbx_seq_one_letter_code
_entity_poly.pdbx_strand_id
1 'polypeptide(L)'
;MNTNWSQWSGWSHCTKLCGACGKQIRIRTCLNMTSVCNSTTEKRVCNRQPCFHPHTQMCCTGYKLGAVNGNFSCISHLEAFN
;
A
#
# COMPACT_ATOMS: atom_id res chain seq x y z
N MET A 1 22.20 3.63 -20.37
CA MET A 1 20.88 3.54 -21.01
C MET A 1 19.86 4.14 -20.05
N ASN A 2 19.23 5.26 -20.41
CA ASN A 2 18.12 5.77 -19.61
C ASN A 2 16.90 4.89 -19.93
N THR A 3 16.49 4.03 -19.00
CA THR A 3 15.18 3.38 -19.11
C THR A 3 14.12 4.45 -19.02
N ASN A 4 13.54 4.81 -20.17
CA ASN A 4 12.40 5.71 -20.21
C ASN A 4 11.18 4.94 -19.73
N TRP A 5 10.55 5.41 -18.66
CA TRP A 5 9.32 4.86 -18.13
C TRP A 5 8.16 5.78 -18.43
N SER A 6 6.97 5.21 -18.63
CA SER A 6 5.73 5.98 -18.61
C SER A 6 5.57 6.61 -17.22
N GLN A 7 4.67 7.59 -17.15
CA GLN A 7 4.13 7.98 -15.85
C GLN A 7 3.50 6.76 -15.18
N TRP A 8 3.51 6.75 -13.85
CA TRP A 8 2.75 5.78 -13.09
C TRP A 8 1.26 5.96 -13.36
N SER A 9 0.52 4.86 -13.43
CA SER A 9 -0.92 4.90 -13.31
C SER A 9 -1.32 5.49 -11.95
N GLY A 10 -2.59 5.88 -11.84
CA GLY A 10 -3.21 6.01 -10.53
C GLY A 10 -3.08 4.70 -9.73
N TRP A 11 -3.14 4.82 -8.41
CA TRP A 11 -3.28 3.64 -7.56
C TRP A 11 -4.65 3.01 -7.76
N SER A 12 -4.70 1.67 -7.76
CA SER A 12 -5.94 0.92 -7.73
C SER A 12 -6.72 1.21 -6.45
N HIS A 13 -7.99 0.83 -6.45
CA HIS A 13 -8.72 0.74 -5.19
C HIS A 13 -8.01 -0.19 -4.20
N CYS A 14 -8.13 0.15 -2.93
CA CYS A 14 -7.60 -0.67 -1.85
C CYS A 14 -8.46 -1.92 -1.68
N THR A 15 -7.84 -3.10 -1.60
CA THR A 15 -8.56 -4.38 -1.48
C THR A 15 -9.32 -4.58 -0.17
N LYS A 16 -9.06 -3.75 0.85
CA LYS A 16 -9.78 -3.75 2.14
C LYS A 16 -10.02 -2.33 2.59
N LEU A 17 -11.10 -2.11 3.34
CA LEU A 17 -11.55 -0.77 3.74
C LEU A 17 -10.89 -0.26 5.03
N CYS A 18 -10.20 -1.09 5.79
CA CYS A 18 -9.59 -0.73 7.07
C CYS A 18 -8.56 -1.78 7.51
N GLY A 19 -7.93 -1.52 8.65
CA GLY A 19 -7.08 -2.44 9.39
C GLY A 19 -5.68 -2.60 8.82
N ALA A 20 -5.25 -1.79 7.85
CA ALA A 20 -4.00 -2.01 7.11
C ALA A 20 -3.89 -3.42 6.46
N CYS A 21 -5.04 -4.05 6.20
CA CYS A 21 -5.15 -5.35 5.56
C CYS A 21 -5.10 -5.25 4.02
N GLY A 22 -5.40 -4.06 3.50
CA GLY A 22 -5.59 -3.83 2.09
C GLY A 22 -4.28 -3.54 1.39
N LYS A 23 -4.21 -3.91 0.11
CA LYS A 23 -3.15 -3.52 -0.80
C LYS A 23 -3.76 -2.77 -1.98
N GLN A 24 -3.03 -1.78 -2.46
CA GLN A 24 -3.31 -1.09 -3.72
C GLN A 24 -2.09 -1.21 -4.62
N ILE A 25 -2.33 -1.18 -5.92
CA ILE A 25 -1.34 -1.44 -6.95
C ILE A 25 -1.32 -0.28 -7.93
N ARG A 26 -0.14 0.14 -8.37
CA ARG A 26 0.03 1.01 -9.53
C ARG A 26 0.98 0.37 -10.52
N ILE A 27 0.83 0.71 -11.80
CA ILE A 27 1.57 0.10 -12.90
C ILE A 27 2.20 1.22 -13.73
N ARG A 28 3.40 0.97 -14.26
CA ARG A 28 3.98 1.79 -15.33
C ARG A 28 4.56 0.87 -16.40
N THR A 29 4.54 1.35 -17.64
CA THR A 29 5.13 0.65 -18.77
C THR A 29 6.49 1.25 -19.08
N CYS A 30 7.37 0.44 -19.65
CA CYS A 30 8.59 0.97 -20.21
C CYS A 30 8.30 1.53 -21.60
N LEU A 31 8.86 2.71 -21.89
CA LEU A 31 8.68 3.40 -23.18
C LEU A 31 9.76 3.02 -24.19
N ASN A 32 10.72 2.17 -23.81
CA ASN A 32 11.78 1.77 -24.73
C ASN A 32 11.24 0.77 -25.76
N MET A 33 11.55 1.00 -27.03
CA MET A 33 11.11 0.16 -28.16
C MET A 33 11.76 -1.23 -28.15
N THR A 34 12.83 -1.41 -27.38
CA THR A 34 13.45 -2.72 -27.23
C THR A 34 12.58 -3.60 -26.35
N SER A 35 12.29 -4.81 -26.83
CA SER A 35 11.51 -5.88 -26.18
C SER A 35 12.05 -6.35 -24.83
N VAL A 36 13.08 -5.69 -24.28
CA VAL A 36 13.77 -6.01 -23.03
C VAL A 36 13.11 -5.34 -21.82
N CYS A 37 12.09 -4.51 -22.00
CA CYS A 37 11.56 -3.70 -20.90
C CYS A 37 10.06 -3.98 -20.65
N ASN A 38 9.79 -4.85 -19.67
CA ASN A 38 8.44 -5.21 -19.26
C ASN A 38 7.76 -4.09 -18.45
N SER A 39 6.42 -4.12 -18.39
CA SER A 39 5.67 -3.33 -17.41
C SER A 39 6.07 -3.73 -15.98
N THR A 40 6.08 -2.77 -15.07
CA THR A 40 6.37 -3.00 -13.66
C THR A 40 5.24 -2.53 -12.78
N THR A 41 5.07 -3.19 -11.64
CA THR A 41 4.01 -2.91 -10.68
C THR A 41 4.61 -2.56 -9.33
N GLU A 42 4.00 -1.61 -8.65
CA GLU A 42 4.31 -1.30 -7.25
C GLU A 42 3.08 -1.61 -6.40
N LYS A 43 3.31 -2.17 -5.21
CA LYS A 43 2.26 -2.49 -4.24
C LYS A 43 2.54 -1.75 -2.94
N ARG A 44 1.50 -1.19 -2.34
CA ARG A 44 1.59 -0.63 -0.98
C ARG A 44 0.38 -0.99 -0.15
N VAL A 45 0.57 -0.98 1.16
CA VAL A 45 -0.51 -1.10 2.13
C VAL A 45 -1.35 0.18 2.10
N CYS A 46 -2.65 0.03 2.31
CA CYS A 46 -3.61 1.12 2.28
C CYS A 46 -4.66 0.96 3.38
N ASN A 47 -5.42 2.02 3.61
CA ASN A 47 -6.51 2.05 4.59
C ASN A 47 -6.04 1.63 5.99
N ARG A 48 -5.10 2.41 6.53
CA ARG A 48 -4.47 2.17 7.84
C ARG A 48 -5.37 2.53 9.01
N GLN A 49 -6.53 3.15 8.83
CA GLN A 49 -7.51 3.31 9.91
C GLN A 49 -7.92 1.95 10.49
N PRO A 50 -8.13 1.82 11.81
CA PRO A 50 -8.59 0.58 12.41
C PRO A 50 -9.99 0.19 11.90
N CYS A 51 -10.24 -1.12 11.84
CA CYS A 51 -11.58 -1.66 11.66
C CYS A 51 -12.33 -1.70 13.00
N PHE A 52 -13.64 -1.41 12.97
CA PHE A 52 -14.51 -1.50 14.13
C PHE A 52 -15.72 -2.37 13.78
N HIS A 53 -15.71 -3.63 14.21
CA HIS A 53 -16.78 -4.63 13.99
C HIS A 53 -17.17 -4.89 12.51
N PRO A 54 -17.73 -6.07 12.18
CA PRO A 54 -17.71 -7.31 12.95
C PRO A 54 -16.33 -8.02 12.90
N HIS A 55 -15.26 -7.31 12.54
CA HIS A 55 -13.91 -7.87 12.52
C HIS A 55 -13.38 -8.11 13.93
N THR A 56 -12.88 -9.32 14.18
CA THR A 56 -12.25 -9.75 15.45
C THR A 56 -10.95 -9.00 15.76
N GLN A 57 -10.38 -8.28 14.79
CA GLN A 57 -9.09 -7.62 14.90
C GLN A 57 -9.15 -6.22 14.29
N MET A 58 -8.74 -5.20 15.05
CA MET A 58 -8.76 -3.80 14.60
C MET A 58 -7.73 -3.51 13.50
N CYS A 59 -6.56 -4.14 13.58
CA CYS A 59 -5.43 -3.96 12.68
C CYS A 59 -4.89 -5.33 12.28
N CYS A 60 -4.68 -5.61 11.00
CA CYS A 60 -4.18 -6.89 10.50
C CYS A 60 -2.85 -7.33 11.10
N THR A 61 -2.53 -8.62 10.97
CA THR A 61 -1.28 -9.20 11.46
C THR A 61 -0.07 -8.42 10.95
N GLY A 62 0.86 -8.11 11.87
CA GLY A 62 2.01 -7.25 11.61
C GLY A 62 1.75 -5.76 11.85
N TYR A 63 0.52 -5.39 12.22
CA TYR A 63 0.15 -4.03 12.60
C TYR A 63 -0.49 -4.03 13.99
N LYS A 64 -0.16 -3.01 14.78
CA LYS A 64 -0.81 -2.75 16.07
C LYS A 64 -1.53 -1.40 16.03
N LEU A 65 -2.49 -1.22 16.93
CA LEU A 65 -3.15 0.07 17.11
C LEU A 65 -2.16 1.07 17.71
N GLY A 66 -2.03 2.24 17.09
CA GLY A 66 -1.27 3.36 17.62
C GLY A 66 -1.89 4.69 17.22
N ALA A 67 -1.32 5.80 17.69
CA ALA A 67 -1.77 7.14 17.36
C ALA A 67 -0.76 7.81 16.41
N VAL A 68 -1.24 8.30 15.26
CA VAL A 68 -0.45 9.06 14.29
C VAL A 68 -1.19 10.37 14.03
N ASN A 69 -0.54 11.51 14.28
CA ASN A 69 -1.13 12.84 14.13
C ASN A 69 -2.50 12.99 14.83
N GLY A 70 -2.63 12.44 16.05
CA GLY A 70 -3.86 12.48 16.84
C GLY A 70 -4.95 11.48 16.44
N ASN A 71 -4.76 10.71 15.36
CA ASN A 71 -5.73 9.72 14.90
C ASN A 71 -5.25 8.29 15.17
N PHE A 72 -6.19 7.41 15.54
CA PHE A 72 -5.91 5.98 15.64
C PHE A 72 -5.60 5.39 14.27
N SER A 73 -4.47 4.70 14.18
CA SER A 73 -3.94 4.11 12.95
C SER A 73 -3.28 2.77 13.24
N CYS A 74 -3.38 1.87 12.29
CA CYS A 74 -2.67 0.61 12.24
C CYS A 74 -1.25 0.88 11.75
N ILE A 75 -0.33 0.88 12.72
CA ILE A 75 1.10 1.12 12.52
C ILE A 75 1.81 -0.22 12.42
N SER A 76 2.74 -0.33 11.47
CA SER A 76 3.53 -1.55 11.31
C SER A 76 4.28 -1.82 12.61
N HIS A 77 4.42 -3.07 13.01
CA HIS A 77 5.25 -3.43 14.15
C HIS A 77 6.65 -2.83 14.02
N LEU A 78 7.19 -2.71 12.79
CA LEU A 78 8.50 -2.12 12.52
C LEU A 78 8.54 -0.60 12.71
N GLU A 79 7.42 0.09 12.46
CA GLU A 79 7.33 1.56 12.60
C GLU A 79 7.08 1.97 14.05
N ALA A 80 6.57 1.06 14.87
CA ALA A 80 6.02 1.38 16.18
C ALA A 80 7.00 1.24 17.35
N PHE A 81 8.29 1.17 17.04
CA PHE A 81 9.41 1.22 17.99
C PHE A 81 10.30 2.46 17.76
N ASN A 82 9.92 3.34 16.83
CA ASN A 82 10.53 4.66 16.65
C ASN A 82 9.71 5.71 17.40
#